data_AF-A0A3N2IJY2-F1
#
_entry.id   AF-A0A3N2IJY2-F1
#
_cell.length_a   1.000
_cell.length_b   1.000
_cell.length_c   1.000
_cell.angle_alpha   90.00
_cell.angle_beta   90.00
_cell.angle_gamma   90.00
#
_symmetry.space_group_name_H-M   'P 1'
#
loop_
_entity.id
_entity.type
_entity.pdbx_description
1 polymer ?
#
loop_
_entity_poly.entity_id
_entity_poly.type
_entity_poly.pdbx_seq_one_letter_code
_entity_poly.pdbx_strand_id
1 'polypeptide(L)'
;MTDAAARPGPRFTIGVSLKMYFTHARTIAWATEVAEIAARHPATRDGLVDLFVVPSFPALVPVRAAIGDAPVRLGAQDLATDDLGAFTGEVSGVELAEIGCTLAEVGHAERRALFHEDDAVVAAKTAAALRNGVTPLLCVGEVAEAPASLAALEVTQQIDAALADADGSGLSGAVVVAYEPVWAIGAPVPASSTHITAVVAAVEQHLAGLPGRVGSRVVYGGSAGPGLLTELGGAVRGLFLGRFAHEAAAVERILDEALALGGDAVGTAPAASRNQASS
;
A
#
# COMPACT_ATOMS: atom_id res chain seq x y z
N MET A 1 7.57 -30.41 -20.33
CA MET A 1 7.26 -29.75 -19.04
C MET A 1 7.83 -28.34 -19.15
N THR A 2 7.05 -27.44 -19.74
CA THR A 2 7.47 -26.07 -20.02
C THR A 2 7.57 -25.32 -18.70
N ASP A 3 8.77 -24.80 -18.46
CA ASP A 3 9.15 -23.90 -17.39
C ASP A 3 8.13 -22.75 -17.33
N ALA A 4 7.27 -22.78 -16.30
CA ALA A 4 6.39 -21.66 -16.01
C ALA A 4 7.27 -20.55 -15.44
N ALA A 5 7.89 -19.77 -16.34
CA ALA A 5 8.62 -18.57 -15.98
C ALA A 5 7.77 -17.80 -14.97
N ALA A 6 8.29 -17.65 -13.74
CA ALA A 6 7.60 -16.96 -12.67
C ALA A 6 7.17 -15.59 -13.20
N ARG A 7 5.85 -15.38 -13.32
CA ARG A 7 5.33 -14.08 -13.74
C ARG A 7 5.92 -13.04 -12.78
N PRO A 8 6.55 -11.96 -13.29
CA PRO A 8 6.99 -10.89 -12.40
C PRO A 8 5.80 -10.44 -11.55
N GLY A 9 6.06 -10.19 -10.27
CA GLY A 9 5.02 -9.76 -9.33
C GLY A 9 4.27 -8.51 -9.82
N PRO A 10 3.15 -8.17 -9.16
CA PRO A 10 2.29 -7.08 -9.61
C PRO A 10 3.08 -5.78 -9.77
N ARG A 11 2.81 -5.11 -10.88
CA ARG A 11 3.53 -3.93 -11.33
C ARG A 11 3.11 -2.69 -10.55
N PHE A 12 1.82 -2.65 -10.20
CA PHE A 12 1.20 -1.56 -9.46
C PHE A 12 0.56 -2.06 -8.16
N THR A 13 0.45 -1.19 -7.17
CA THR A 13 -0.25 -1.48 -5.91
C THR A 13 -1.26 -0.39 -5.61
N ILE A 14 -2.54 -0.74 -5.55
CA ILE A 14 -3.63 0.21 -5.30
C ILE A 14 -4.34 -0.22 -4.02
N GLY A 15 -4.31 0.65 -3.02
CA GLY A 15 -4.96 0.45 -1.73
C GLY A 15 -6.09 1.44 -1.50
N VAL A 16 -7.11 1.04 -0.76
CA VAL A 16 -8.18 1.95 -0.31
C VAL A 16 -8.39 1.82 1.20
N SER A 17 -8.23 2.92 1.93
CA SER A 17 -8.65 3.03 3.34
C SER A 17 -10.02 3.69 3.42
N LEU A 18 -10.97 2.99 4.05
CA LEU A 18 -12.33 3.51 4.24
C LEU A 18 -12.45 4.40 5.49
N LYS A 19 -11.40 4.43 6.32
CA LYS A 19 -11.41 5.04 7.67
C LYS A 19 -12.72 4.71 8.39
N MET A 20 -13.36 5.71 9.00
CA MET A 20 -14.66 5.58 9.65
C MET A 20 -15.77 6.38 8.92
N TYR A 21 -15.71 6.47 7.58
CA TYR A 21 -16.70 7.24 6.82
C TYR A 21 -17.99 6.49 6.52
N PHE A 22 -17.96 5.15 6.53
CA PHE A 22 -19.06 4.31 6.10
C PHE A 22 -19.76 3.65 7.28
N THR A 23 -21.09 3.49 7.16
CA THR A 23 -21.83 2.56 8.02
C THR A 23 -21.54 1.13 7.60
N HIS A 24 -21.79 0.17 8.48
CA HIS A 24 -21.53 -1.25 8.21
C HIS A 24 -22.16 -1.75 6.89
N ALA A 25 -23.45 -1.46 6.66
CA ALA A 25 -24.14 -1.86 5.43
C ALA A 25 -23.54 -1.20 4.17
N ARG A 26 -23.15 0.08 4.27
CA ARG A 26 -22.48 0.78 3.16
C ARG A 26 -21.11 0.18 2.85
N THR A 27 -20.34 -0.19 3.88
CA THR A 27 -19.04 -0.85 3.71
C THR A 27 -19.17 -2.16 2.94
N ILE A 28 -20.17 -2.99 3.29
CA ILE A 28 -20.40 -4.26 2.57
C ILE A 28 -20.79 -3.99 1.12
N ALA A 29 -21.76 -3.09 0.88
CA ALA A 29 -22.20 -2.76 -0.48
C ALA A 29 -21.05 -2.26 -1.36
N TRP A 30 -20.25 -1.31 -0.85
CA TRP A 30 -19.08 -0.80 -1.58
C TRP A 30 -18.04 -1.89 -1.84
N ALA A 31 -17.77 -2.76 -0.87
CA ALA A 31 -16.81 -3.85 -1.04
C ALA A 31 -17.28 -4.86 -2.10
N THR A 32 -18.57 -5.17 -2.15
CA THR A 32 -19.16 -6.01 -3.21
C THR A 32 -18.95 -5.39 -4.59
N GLU A 33 -19.24 -4.08 -4.76
CA GLU A 33 -19.03 -3.38 -6.03
C GLU A 33 -17.56 -3.40 -6.47
N VAL A 34 -16.63 -3.17 -5.53
CA VAL A 34 -15.17 -3.25 -5.80
C VAL A 34 -14.73 -4.66 -6.16
N ALA A 35 -15.28 -5.68 -5.50
CA ALA A 35 -15.00 -7.08 -5.84
C ALA A 35 -15.48 -7.43 -7.26
N GLU A 36 -16.68 -6.97 -7.65
CA GLU A 36 -17.20 -7.13 -9.01
C GLU A 36 -16.33 -6.41 -10.06
N ILE A 37 -15.80 -5.22 -9.73
CA ILE A 37 -14.82 -4.50 -10.58
C ILE A 37 -13.55 -5.33 -10.71
N ALA A 38 -12.95 -5.74 -9.59
CA ALA A 38 -11.70 -6.47 -9.58
C ALA A 38 -11.81 -7.82 -10.30
N ALA A 39 -12.95 -8.50 -10.21
CA ALA A 39 -13.19 -9.80 -10.85
C ALA A 39 -13.31 -9.71 -12.37
N ARG A 40 -13.74 -8.56 -12.93
CA ARG A 40 -13.87 -8.37 -14.40
C ARG A 40 -12.69 -7.63 -15.02
N HIS A 41 -12.02 -6.75 -14.27
CA HIS A 41 -11.05 -5.81 -14.81
C HIS A 41 -9.69 -6.48 -15.14
N PRO A 42 -9.13 -6.30 -16.36
CA PRO A 42 -7.87 -6.96 -16.75
C PRO A 42 -6.69 -6.63 -15.84
N ALA A 43 -6.58 -5.38 -15.37
CA ALA A 43 -5.47 -4.96 -14.51
C ALA A 43 -5.33 -5.81 -13.24
N THR A 44 -6.43 -6.23 -12.63
CA THR A 44 -6.41 -7.10 -11.43
C THR A 44 -6.38 -8.58 -11.81
N ARG A 45 -7.17 -9.01 -12.79
CA ARG A 45 -7.24 -10.42 -13.22
C ARG A 45 -5.91 -10.96 -13.73
N ASP A 46 -5.18 -10.15 -14.47
CA ASP A 46 -3.90 -10.55 -15.08
C ASP A 46 -2.72 -10.33 -14.12
N GLY A 47 -3.00 -9.77 -12.93
CA GLY A 47 -2.00 -9.50 -11.89
C GLY A 47 -1.13 -8.28 -12.15
N LEU A 48 -1.58 -7.33 -12.98
CA LEU A 48 -0.88 -6.06 -13.20
C LEU A 48 -0.94 -5.17 -11.95
N VAL A 49 -2.09 -5.17 -11.26
CA VAL A 49 -2.37 -4.41 -10.04
C VAL A 49 -2.60 -5.37 -8.87
N ASP A 50 -1.90 -5.13 -7.77
CA ASP A 50 -2.25 -5.66 -6.45
C ASP A 50 -3.26 -4.70 -5.79
N LEU A 51 -4.53 -5.09 -5.73
CA LEU A 51 -5.61 -4.29 -5.16
C LEU A 51 -5.90 -4.73 -3.72
N PHE A 52 -5.95 -3.79 -2.79
CA PHE A 52 -6.34 -4.07 -1.41
C PHE A 52 -7.31 -3.04 -0.82
N VAL A 53 -8.10 -3.46 0.15
CA VAL A 53 -9.04 -2.60 0.88
C VAL A 53 -8.88 -2.75 2.38
N VAL A 54 -9.05 -1.65 3.11
CA VAL A 54 -8.83 -1.53 4.55
C VAL A 54 -10.10 -0.97 5.23
N PRO A 55 -11.11 -1.82 5.52
CA PRO A 55 -12.33 -1.41 6.20
C PRO A 55 -12.14 -1.37 7.73
N SER A 56 -13.14 -0.85 8.45
CA SER A 56 -13.14 -0.88 9.92
C SER A 56 -13.26 -2.30 10.47
N PHE A 57 -12.75 -2.54 11.68
CA PHE A 57 -12.75 -3.87 12.31
C PHE A 57 -14.09 -4.61 12.27
N PRO A 58 -15.24 -3.99 12.63
CA PRO A 58 -16.54 -4.70 12.61
C PRO A 58 -16.97 -5.18 11.23
N ALA A 59 -16.36 -4.66 10.16
CA ALA A 59 -16.68 -5.00 8.78
C ALA A 59 -15.71 -6.02 8.16
N LEU A 60 -14.61 -6.42 8.83
CA LEU A 60 -13.60 -7.31 8.23
C LEU A 60 -14.19 -8.65 7.77
N VAL A 61 -14.91 -9.36 8.65
CA VAL A 61 -15.48 -10.68 8.31
C VAL A 61 -16.55 -10.57 7.19
N PRO A 62 -17.51 -9.63 7.24
CA PRO A 62 -18.46 -9.46 6.14
C PRO A 62 -17.82 -9.00 4.83
N VAL A 63 -16.80 -8.14 4.88
CA VAL A 63 -16.06 -7.71 3.69
C VAL A 63 -15.27 -8.87 3.10
N ARG A 64 -14.65 -9.73 3.92
CA ARG A 64 -14.00 -10.96 3.44
C ARG A 64 -14.99 -11.83 2.67
N ALA A 65 -16.20 -12.01 3.20
CA ALA A 65 -17.25 -12.77 2.54
C ALA A 65 -17.73 -12.11 1.24
N ALA A 66 -17.88 -10.78 1.24
CA ALA A 66 -18.30 -10.01 0.06
C ALA A 66 -17.27 -10.04 -1.08
N ILE A 67 -15.98 -9.99 -0.74
CA ILE A 67 -14.87 -10.07 -1.71
C ILE A 67 -14.78 -11.48 -2.31
N GLY A 68 -15.00 -12.53 -1.52
CA GLY A 68 -14.93 -13.91 -1.99
C GLY A 68 -13.58 -14.25 -2.62
N ASP A 69 -13.61 -14.73 -3.87
CA ASP A 69 -12.42 -15.09 -4.67
C ASP A 69 -11.97 -13.96 -5.62
N ALA A 70 -12.59 -12.77 -5.55
CA ALA A 70 -12.13 -11.65 -6.35
C ALA A 70 -10.68 -11.29 -5.99
N PRO A 71 -9.86 -10.80 -6.96
CA PRO A 71 -8.47 -10.43 -6.74
C PRO A 71 -8.35 -9.11 -5.94
N VAL A 72 -8.83 -9.13 -4.70
CA VAL A 72 -8.79 -8.03 -3.74
C VAL A 72 -8.27 -8.58 -2.41
N ARG A 73 -7.17 -8.03 -1.92
CA ARG A 73 -6.63 -8.35 -0.60
C ARG A 73 -7.39 -7.58 0.48
N LEU A 74 -7.64 -8.24 1.60
CA LEU A 74 -8.18 -7.59 2.80
C LEU A 74 -7.02 -7.12 3.69
N GLY A 75 -7.11 -5.89 4.19
CA GLY A 75 -6.24 -5.35 5.23
C GLY A 75 -7.04 -4.79 6.41
N ALA A 76 -6.37 -4.54 7.53
CA ALA A 76 -6.94 -3.91 8.72
C ALA A 76 -6.39 -2.50 8.95
N GLN A 77 -7.19 -1.61 9.54
CA GLN A 77 -6.81 -0.21 9.79
C GLN A 77 -5.85 -0.01 10.97
N ASP A 78 -5.65 -1.07 11.77
CA ASP A 78 -4.75 -1.11 12.91
C ASP A 78 -4.54 -2.57 13.35
N LEU A 79 -3.61 -2.82 14.27
CA LEU A 79 -3.51 -4.06 15.05
C LEU A 79 -2.91 -3.81 16.43
N ALA A 80 -3.18 -4.74 17.36
CA ALA A 80 -2.59 -4.73 18.69
C ALA A 80 -1.09 -5.13 18.67
N THR A 81 -0.35 -4.65 19.67
CA THR A 81 1.07 -5.01 19.90
C THR A 81 1.25 -6.43 20.39
N ASP A 82 0.23 -7.01 21.02
CA ASP A 82 0.26 -8.31 21.67
C ASP A 82 -0.58 -9.33 20.88
N ASP A 83 -0.15 -10.58 20.87
CA ASP A 83 -0.83 -11.64 20.10
C ASP A 83 -2.11 -12.11 20.79
N LEU A 84 -2.08 -12.25 22.12
CA LEU A 84 -3.17 -12.73 22.96
C LEU A 84 -3.01 -12.13 24.36
N GLY A 85 -4.11 -11.81 25.05
CA GLY A 85 -4.07 -11.34 26.43
C GLY A 85 -5.32 -10.61 26.89
N ALA A 86 -5.24 -9.98 28.06
CA ALA A 86 -6.33 -9.22 28.68
C ALA A 86 -6.42 -7.78 28.13
N PHE A 87 -6.53 -7.65 26.81
CA PHE A 87 -6.58 -6.38 26.08
C PHE A 87 -7.99 -6.10 25.57
N THR A 88 -8.90 -5.72 26.47
CA THR A 88 -10.32 -5.51 26.14
C THR A 88 -10.50 -4.46 25.04
N GLY A 89 -11.04 -4.87 23.90
CA GLY A 89 -11.35 -4.00 22.76
C GLY A 89 -10.28 -3.95 21.67
N GLU A 90 -9.12 -4.58 21.90
CA GLU A 90 -8.04 -4.69 20.92
C GLU A 90 -8.26 -5.86 19.94
N VAL A 91 -7.65 -5.76 18.76
CA VAL A 91 -7.69 -6.80 17.71
C VAL A 91 -6.26 -7.21 17.39
N SER A 92 -5.92 -8.48 17.60
CA SER A 92 -4.53 -8.94 17.47
C SER A 92 -4.17 -9.38 16.05
N GLY A 93 -2.87 -9.42 15.75
CA GLY A 93 -2.36 -9.96 14.48
C GLY A 93 -2.78 -11.41 14.22
N VAL A 94 -2.95 -12.23 15.27
CA VAL A 94 -3.43 -13.61 15.16
C VAL A 94 -4.85 -13.65 14.61
N GLU A 95 -5.76 -12.85 15.19
CA GLU A 95 -7.16 -12.79 14.76
C GLU A 95 -7.27 -12.23 13.34
N LEU A 96 -6.50 -11.18 13.02
CA LEU A 96 -6.48 -10.62 11.66
C LEU A 96 -6.03 -11.64 10.62
N ALA A 97 -4.98 -12.41 10.89
CA ALA A 97 -4.50 -13.48 10.02
C ALA A 97 -5.56 -14.58 9.85
N GLU A 98 -6.25 -14.97 10.93
CA GLU A 98 -7.34 -15.97 10.90
C GLU A 98 -8.53 -15.51 10.02
N ILE A 99 -8.91 -14.23 10.10
CA ILE A 99 -9.94 -13.64 9.24
C ILE A 99 -9.50 -13.61 7.76
N GLY A 100 -8.20 -13.70 7.50
CA GLY A 100 -7.61 -13.65 6.17
C GLY A 100 -7.20 -12.24 5.74
N CYS A 101 -6.95 -11.35 6.70
CA CYS A 101 -6.26 -10.09 6.44
C CYS A 101 -4.80 -10.38 6.11
N THR A 102 -4.28 -9.73 5.07
CA THR A 102 -2.89 -9.88 4.63
C THR A 102 -2.07 -8.62 4.82
N LEU A 103 -2.71 -7.50 5.19
CA LEU A 103 -2.06 -6.25 5.56
C LEU A 103 -2.65 -5.70 6.86
N ALA A 104 -1.87 -4.92 7.59
CA ALA A 104 -2.36 -4.08 8.67
C ALA A 104 -1.68 -2.71 8.61
N GLU A 105 -2.49 -1.66 8.58
CA GLU A 105 -2.06 -0.27 8.61
C GLU A 105 -1.46 0.07 9.97
N VAL A 106 -0.28 0.69 9.98
CA VAL A 106 0.45 1.05 11.19
C VAL A 106 1.06 2.43 11.06
N GLY A 107 0.99 3.24 12.11
CA GLY A 107 1.63 4.56 12.15
C GLY A 107 0.92 5.64 11.33
N HIS A 108 -0.33 5.43 10.91
CA HIS A 108 -1.11 6.44 10.19
C HIS A 108 -1.20 7.75 10.99
N ALA A 109 -1.11 8.90 10.31
CA ALA A 109 -1.00 10.21 10.94
C ALA A 109 -2.15 10.52 11.94
N GLU A 110 -3.37 10.07 11.64
CA GLU A 110 -4.52 10.20 12.56
C GLU A 110 -4.33 9.39 13.84
N ARG A 111 -3.72 8.19 13.76
CA ARG A 111 -3.42 7.38 14.95
C ARG A 111 -2.36 8.03 15.82
N ARG A 112 -1.29 8.52 15.20
CA ARG A 112 -0.24 9.28 15.89
C ARG A 112 -0.80 10.52 16.59
N ALA A 113 -1.63 11.30 15.90
CA ALA A 113 -2.16 12.55 16.41
C ALA A 113 -3.28 12.37 17.46
N LEU A 114 -4.23 11.46 17.23
CA LEU A 114 -5.44 11.33 18.04
C LEU A 114 -5.34 10.25 19.14
N PHE A 115 -4.52 9.23 18.91
CA PHE A 115 -4.34 8.09 19.82
C PHE A 115 -2.94 8.03 20.41
N HIS A 116 -2.09 9.03 20.11
CA HIS A 116 -0.76 9.20 20.68
C HIS A 116 0.16 8.00 20.44
N GLU A 117 0.04 7.37 19.27
CA GLU A 117 0.97 6.32 18.86
C GLU A 117 2.32 6.95 18.49
N ASP A 118 3.29 6.78 19.37
CA ASP A 118 4.67 7.17 19.13
C ASP A 118 5.42 6.11 18.31
N ASP A 119 6.69 6.38 18.02
CA ASP A 119 7.51 5.48 17.21
C ASP A 119 7.74 4.12 17.88
N ALA A 120 7.73 4.06 19.23
CA ALA A 120 7.87 2.79 19.94
C ALA A 120 6.61 1.92 19.76
N VAL A 121 5.41 2.53 19.83
CA VAL A 121 4.16 1.82 19.54
C VAL A 121 4.13 1.34 18.09
N VAL A 122 4.53 2.18 17.13
CA VAL A 122 4.57 1.82 15.71
C VAL A 122 5.57 0.69 15.44
N ALA A 123 6.75 0.72 16.08
CA ALA A 123 7.73 -0.36 15.98
C ALA A 123 7.19 -1.69 16.51
N ALA A 124 6.57 -1.68 17.69
CA ALA A 124 5.98 -2.86 18.31
C ALA A 124 4.85 -3.46 17.46
N LYS A 125 3.99 -2.61 16.88
CA LYS A 125 2.91 -3.03 15.96
C LYS A 125 3.45 -3.58 14.64
N THR A 126 4.52 -2.98 14.10
CA THR A 126 5.18 -3.46 12.88
C THR A 126 5.77 -4.85 13.10
N ALA A 127 6.44 -5.07 14.24
CA ALA A 127 6.93 -6.38 14.65
C ALA A 127 5.77 -7.38 14.86
N ALA A 128 4.64 -6.93 15.42
CA ALA A 128 3.44 -7.74 15.61
C ALA A 128 2.82 -8.20 14.29
N ALA A 129 2.76 -7.32 13.28
CA ALA A 129 2.26 -7.69 11.97
C ALA A 129 3.17 -8.75 11.34
N LEU A 130 4.48 -8.50 11.30
CA LEU A 130 5.46 -9.41 10.68
C LEU A 130 5.49 -10.80 11.33
N ARG A 131 5.50 -10.88 12.67
CA ARG A 131 5.54 -12.19 13.36
C ARG A 131 4.27 -13.03 13.16
N ASN A 132 3.14 -12.37 12.86
CA ASN A 132 1.88 -13.04 12.54
C ASN A 132 1.65 -13.25 11.03
N GLY A 133 2.66 -12.99 10.19
CA GLY A 133 2.56 -13.15 8.75
C GLY A 133 1.66 -12.12 8.05
N VAL A 134 1.34 -11.02 8.73
CA VAL A 134 0.60 -9.88 8.16
C VAL A 134 1.61 -8.84 7.67
N THR A 135 1.45 -8.37 6.44
CA THR A 135 2.36 -7.34 5.88
C THR A 135 2.05 -5.98 6.53
N PRO A 136 3.03 -5.30 7.15
CA PRO A 136 2.83 -3.93 7.62
C PRO A 136 2.56 -3.01 6.42
N LEU A 137 1.45 -2.27 6.47
CA LEU A 137 1.20 -1.08 5.67
C LEU A 137 1.64 0.13 6.50
N LEU A 138 2.92 0.46 6.39
CA LEU A 138 3.59 1.45 7.23
C LEU A 138 3.36 2.86 6.67
N CYS A 139 2.61 3.66 7.40
CA CYS A 139 2.32 5.05 7.06
C CYS A 139 3.42 5.97 7.61
N VAL A 140 4.01 6.77 6.73
CA VAL A 140 5.14 7.67 7.03
C VAL A 140 5.01 8.95 6.23
N GLY A 141 5.54 10.05 6.76
CA GLY A 141 5.49 11.33 6.08
C GLY A 141 5.98 12.46 6.95
N GLU A 142 6.59 13.46 6.32
CA GLU A 142 7.00 14.67 6.99
C GLU A 142 5.79 15.52 7.41
N VAL A 143 5.90 16.18 8.56
CA VAL A 143 4.79 16.98 9.11
C VAL A 143 4.62 18.30 8.36
N ALA A 144 5.73 18.96 8.05
CA ALA A 144 5.76 20.26 7.39
C ALA A 144 6.31 20.12 5.96
N GLU A 145 5.82 20.97 5.05
CA GLU A 145 6.35 21.00 3.70
C GLU A 145 7.86 21.33 3.72
N ALA A 146 8.64 20.49 3.06
CA ALA A 146 10.09 20.57 3.02
C ALA A 146 10.60 20.22 1.62
N PRO A 147 11.83 20.63 1.25
CA PRO A 147 12.49 20.10 0.06
C PRO A 147 12.49 18.58 0.05
N ALA A 148 12.27 17.96 -1.12
CA ALA A 148 12.13 16.51 -1.27
C ALA A 148 13.29 15.70 -0.65
N SER A 149 14.52 16.23 -0.64
CA SER A 149 15.66 15.55 0.00
C SER A 149 15.57 15.50 1.52
N LEU A 150 15.03 16.54 2.15
CA LEU A 150 14.82 16.58 3.60
C LEU A 150 13.61 15.73 3.99
N ALA A 151 12.53 15.80 3.20
CA ALA A 151 11.38 14.92 3.36
C ALA A 151 11.78 13.44 3.26
N ALA A 152 12.57 13.08 2.24
CA ALA A 152 13.08 11.71 2.08
C ALA A 152 13.92 11.26 3.29
N LEU A 153 14.80 12.13 3.81
CA LEU A 153 15.59 11.81 5.00
C LEU A 153 14.70 11.52 6.20
N GLU A 154 13.74 12.39 6.48
CA GLU A 154 12.79 12.20 7.60
C GLU A 154 11.97 10.92 7.43
N VAL A 155 11.44 10.67 6.23
CA VAL A 155 10.67 9.46 5.93
C VAL A 155 11.50 8.20 6.11
N THR A 156 12.75 8.16 5.63
CA THR A 156 13.62 6.99 5.82
C THR A 156 13.95 6.73 7.29
N GLN A 157 14.11 7.79 8.10
CA GLN A 157 14.30 7.66 9.55
C GLN A 157 13.05 7.09 10.25
N GLN A 158 11.85 7.51 9.84
CA GLN A 158 10.60 6.95 10.36
C GLN A 158 10.46 5.46 10.00
N ILE A 159 10.89 5.06 8.80
CA ILE A 159 10.91 3.65 8.38
C ILE A 159 11.87 2.84 9.25
N ASP A 160 13.09 3.32 9.46
CA ASP A 160 14.08 2.64 10.30
C ASP A 160 13.59 2.50 11.74
N ALA A 161 12.97 3.55 12.29
CA ALA A 161 12.38 3.51 13.63
C ALA A 161 11.24 2.49 13.73
N ALA A 162 10.34 2.43 12.74
CA ALA A 162 9.24 1.47 12.71
C ALA A 162 9.71 0.01 12.52
N LEU A 163 10.88 -0.21 11.93
CA LEU A 163 11.44 -1.55 11.73
C LEU A 163 12.32 -2.04 12.89
N ALA A 164 12.72 -1.14 13.81
CA ALA A 164 13.73 -1.41 14.84
C ALA A 164 13.44 -2.68 15.67
N ASP A 165 12.22 -2.84 16.18
CA ASP A 165 11.84 -4.01 16.99
C ASP A 165 11.81 -5.31 16.19
N ALA A 166 11.36 -5.23 14.93
CA ALA A 166 11.33 -6.36 14.02
C ALA A 166 12.75 -6.82 13.66
N ASP A 167 13.63 -5.88 13.31
CA ASP A 167 15.03 -6.14 12.98
C ASP A 167 15.80 -6.68 14.20
N GLY A 168 15.62 -6.06 15.37
CA GLY A 168 16.21 -6.51 16.63
C GLY A 168 15.78 -7.92 17.03
N SER A 169 14.58 -8.34 16.63
CA SER A 169 14.04 -9.68 16.85
C SER A 169 14.33 -10.67 15.71
N GLY A 170 15.06 -10.24 14.66
CA GLY A 170 15.38 -11.06 13.49
C GLY A 170 14.19 -11.36 12.57
N LEU A 171 13.09 -10.61 12.67
CA LEU A 171 11.90 -10.79 11.86
C LEU A 171 12.11 -10.22 10.46
N SER A 172 12.05 -11.08 9.45
CA SER A 172 12.12 -10.72 8.03
C SER A 172 10.74 -10.77 7.38
N GLY A 173 10.55 -9.98 6.33
CA GLY A 173 9.30 -9.89 5.58
C GLY A 173 9.19 -8.56 4.85
N ALA A 174 8.47 -8.56 3.73
CA ALA A 174 8.18 -7.34 2.98
C ALA A 174 7.32 -6.37 3.81
N VAL A 175 7.45 -5.08 3.50
CA VAL A 175 6.55 -4.02 3.98
C VAL A 175 5.96 -3.26 2.80
N VAL A 176 4.78 -2.68 2.99
CA VAL A 176 4.23 -1.67 2.08
C VAL A 176 4.34 -0.34 2.79
N VAL A 177 5.14 0.58 2.26
CA VAL A 177 5.27 1.93 2.82
C VAL A 177 4.27 2.84 2.13
N ALA A 178 3.34 3.39 2.88
CA ALA A 178 2.47 4.47 2.44
C ALA A 178 3.14 5.82 2.76
N TYR A 179 3.69 6.47 1.73
CA TYR A 179 4.21 7.82 1.85
C TYR A 179 3.06 8.83 1.82
N GLU A 180 2.81 9.46 2.97
CA GLU A 180 1.70 10.35 3.26
C GLU A 180 2.22 11.66 3.84
N PRO A 181 2.70 12.62 3.02
CA PRO A 181 3.11 13.92 3.52
C PRO A 181 1.95 14.55 4.29
N VAL A 182 2.12 14.73 5.60
CA VAL A 182 1.01 15.01 6.52
C VAL A 182 0.33 16.33 6.17
N TRP A 183 1.13 17.31 5.73
CA TRP A 183 0.66 18.61 5.24
C TRP A 183 -0.23 18.51 3.99
N ALA A 184 -0.19 17.41 3.25
CA ALA A 184 -1.01 17.16 2.06
C ALA A 184 -2.20 16.21 2.31
N ILE A 185 -2.35 15.63 3.51
CA ILE A 185 -3.49 14.74 3.83
C ILE A 185 -4.78 15.56 3.87
N GLY A 186 -5.75 15.19 3.03
CA GLY A 186 -7.05 15.87 2.96
C GLY A 186 -7.00 17.26 2.29
N ALA A 187 -5.84 17.67 1.77
CA ALA A 187 -5.70 18.87 0.97
C ALA A 187 -6.51 18.79 -0.35
N PRO A 188 -6.88 19.92 -0.97
CA PRO A 188 -7.59 19.90 -2.25
C PRO A 188 -6.76 19.34 -3.42
N VAL A 189 -5.44 19.43 -3.32
CA VAL A 189 -4.48 19.05 -4.35
C VAL A 189 -3.36 18.24 -3.69
N PRO A 190 -2.82 17.19 -4.34
CA PRO A 190 -1.65 16.47 -3.86
C PRO A 190 -0.40 17.35 -3.80
N ALA A 191 0.65 16.83 -3.18
CA ALA A 191 2.00 17.37 -3.37
C ALA A 191 2.37 17.34 -4.87
N SER A 192 3.28 18.21 -5.30
CA SER A 192 3.70 18.24 -6.71
C SER A 192 4.26 16.88 -7.16
N SER A 193 3.96 16.47 -8.39
CA SER A 193 4.45 15.19 -8.95
C SER A 193 5.97 15.03 -8.89
N THR A 194 6.73 16.13 -9.01
CA THR A 194 8.19 16.13 -8.87
C THR A 194 8.63 15.83 -7.43
N HIS A 195 7.96 16.41 -6.43
CA HIS A 195 8.20 16.11 -5.02
C HIS A 195 7.86 14.65 -4.70
N ILE A 196 6.68 14.20 -5.09
CA ILE A 196 6.22 12.81 -4.85
C ILE A 196 7.23 11.83 -5.46
N THR A 197 7.57 11.99 -6.73
CA THR A 197 8.48 11.08 -7.44
C THR A 197 9.86 11.05 -6.79
N ALA A 198 10.39 12.21 -6.37
CA ALA A 198 11.70 12.28 -5.74
C ALA A 198 11.73 11.57 -4.37
N VAL A 199 10.71 11.78 -3.52
CA VAL A 199 10.64 11.13 -2.21
C VAL A 199 10.41 9.63 -2.36
N VAL A 200 9.45 9.21 -3.19
CA VAL A 200 9.17 7.78 -3.43
C VAL A 200 10.41 7.05 -3.93
N ALA A 201 11.13 7.61 -4.90
CA ALA A 201 12.35 6.97 -5.42
C ALA A 201 13.43 6.81 -4.35
N ALA A 202 13.61 7.81 -3.47
CA ALA A 202 14.55 7.73 -2.36
C ALA A 202 14.14 6.64 -1.33
N VAL A 203 12.85 6.52 -1.04
CA VAL A 203 12.31 5.50 -0.14
C VAL A 203 12.44 4.10 -0.74
N GLU A 204 12.14 3.92 -2.03
CA GLU A 204 12.35 2.65 -2.73
C GLU A 204 13.82 2.22 -2.70
N GLN A 205 14.75 3.16 -2.95
CA GLN A 205 16.18 2.90 -2.85
C GLN A 205 16.61 2.51 -1.43
N HIS A 206 16.07 3.19 -0.41
CA HIS A 206 16.32 2.87 1.00
C HIS A 206 15.87 1.45 1.33
N LEU A 207 14.61 1.11 1.03
CA LEU A 207 14.03 -0.22 1.26
C LEU A 207 14.80 -1.34 0.55
N ALA A 208 15.29 -1.09 -0.67
CA ALA A 208 16.11 -2.05 -1.41
C ALA A 208 17.45 -2.35 -0.72
N GLY A 209 17.96 -1.42 0.09
CA GLY A 209 19.16 -1.59 0.89
C GLY A 209 18.93 -2.31 2.23
N LEU A 210 17.69 -2.44 2.70
CA LEU A 210 17.39 -3.03 4.00
C LEU A 210 17.38 -4.58 3.96
N PRO A 211 18.18 -5.26 4.80
CA PRO A 211 18.18 -6.71 4.87
C PRO A 211 16.82 -7.24 5.35
N GLY A 212 16.38 -8.37 4.81
CA GLY A 212 15.12 -9.01 5.23
C GLY A 212 13.84 -8.32 4.72
N ARG A 213 13.95 -7.24 3.93
CA ARG A 213 12.81 -6.46 3.38
C ARG A 213 12.58 -6.68 1.88
N VAL A 214 12.99 -7.84 1.36
CA VAL A 214 12.80 -8.20 -0.05
C VAL A 214 11.32 -8.20 -0.42
N GLY A 215 10.98 -7.56 -1.54
CA GLY A 215 9.60 -7.47 -2.04
C GLY A 215 8.79 -6.33 -1.44
N SER A 216 9.41 -5.43 -0.66
CA SER A 216 8.78 -4.22 -0.16
C SER A 216 8.40 -3.27 -1.29
N ARG A 217 7.36 -2.46 -1.07
CA ARG A 217 6.80 -1.53 -2.05
C ARG A 217 6.53 -0.18 -1.41
N VAL A 218 6.48 0.87 -2.24
CA VAL A 218 6.07 2.21 -1.82
C VAL A 218 4.80 2.60 -2.57
N VAL A 219 3.83 3.13 -1.84
CA VAL A 219 2.60 3.71 -2.39
C VAL A 219 2.48 5.15 -1.91
N TYR A 220 1.94 6.04 -2.74
CA TYR A 220 1.65 7.41 -2.33
C TYR A 220 0.25 7.51 -1.74
N GLY A 221 0.13 7.99 -0.50
CA GLY A 221 -1.13 8.07 0.24
C GLY A 221 -1.62 9.48 0.58
N GLY A 222 -1.02 10.52 -0.01
CA GLY A 222 -1.52 11.90 0.16
C GLY A 222 -2.90 12.12 -0.49
N SER A 223 -3.20 13.34 -0.93
CA SER A 223 -4.47 13.65 -1.62
C SER A 223 -4.53 13.04 -3.04
N ALA A 224 -4.57 11.70 -3.11
CA ALA A 224 -4.57 10.88 -4.30
C ALA A 224 -5.99 10.57 -4.78
N GLY A 225 -6.18 10.57 -6.09
CA GLY A 225 -7.43 10.25 -6.75
C GLY A 225 -7.22 9.98 -8.24
N PRO A 226 -8.32 9.74 -9.00
CA PRO A 226 -8.24 9.50 -10.44
C PRO A 226 -7.47 10.62 -11.17
N GLY A 227 -6.60 10.23 -12.09
CA GLY A 227 -5.70 11.09 -12.87
C GLY A 227 -4.27 11.15 -12.32
N LEU A 228 -4.08 10.94 -11.02
CA LEU A 228 -2.77 11.10 -10.40
C LEU A 228 -1.77 10.02 -10.82
N LEU A 229 -2.22 8.77 -11.02
CA LEU A 229 -1.32 7.70 -11.43
C LEU A 229 -0.75 7.99 -12.83
N THR A 230 -1.60 8.50 -13.72
CA THR A 230 -1.21 8.98 -15.05
C THR A 230 -0.25 10.17 -14.98
N GLU A 231 -0.54 11.15 -14.12
CA GLU A 231 0.31 12.33 -13.91
C GLU A 231 1.73 11.94 -13.47
N LEU A 232 1.84 10.94 -12.60
CA LEU A 232 3.13 10.42 -12.11
C LEU A 232 3.87 9.56 -13.16
N GLY A 233 3.29 9.30 -14.34
CA GLY A 233 3.97 8.70 -15.49
C GLY A 233 4.57 7.32 -15.24
N GLY A 234 4.07 6.59 -14.24
CA GLY A 234 4.61 5.29 -13.83
C GLY A 234 5.94 5.33 -13.06
N ALA A 235 6.41 6.53 -12.68
CA ALA A 235 7.55 6.72 -11.77
C ALA A 235 7.18 6.35 -10.33
N VAL A 236 5.91 6.53 -9.97
CA VAL A 236 5.29 6.00 -8.75
C VAL A 236 4.31 4.92 -9.18
N ARG A 237 4.44 3.74 -8.58
CA ARG A 237 3.68 2.54 -9.00
C ARG A 237 2.65 2.11 -7.98
N GLY A 238 2.27 2.98 -7.06
CA GLY A 238 1.14 2.68 -6.20
C GLY A 238 0.52 3.89 -5.55
N LEU A 239 -0.77 3.77 -5.28
CA LEU A 239 -1.58 4.77 -4.60
C LEU A 239 -2.26 4.11 -3.40
N PHE A 240 -2.34 4.86 -2.30
CA PHE A 240 -3.16 4.52 -1.15
C PHE A 240 -4.23 5.60 -1.00
N LEU A 241 -5.49 5.21 -1.18
CA LEU A 241 -6.57 6.13 -1.47
C LEU A 241 -7.50 6.23 -0.26
N GLY A 242 -7.81 7.45 0.14
CA GLY A 242 -8.89 7.71 1.09
C GLY A 242 -10.20 8.07 0.37
N ARG A 243 -10.74 9.24 0.71
CA ARG A 243 -12.06 9.71 0.29
C ARG A 243 -12.36 9.70 -1.21
N PHE A 244 -11.33 9.85 -2.05
CA PHE A 244 -11.50 9.89 -3.51
C PHE A 244 -11.78 8.52 -4.13
N ALA A 245 -11.63 7.43 -3.37
CA ALA A 245 -11.98 6.07 -3.78
C ALA A 245 -13.25 5.52 -3.10
N HIS A 246 -13.98 6.35 -2.35
CA HIS A 246 -15.24 5.95 -1.70
C HIS A 246 -16.40 5.72 -2.67
N GLU A 247 -16.25 6.13 -3.92
CA GLU A 247 -17.11 5.71 -5.02
C GLU A 247 -16.40 4.58 -5.76
N ALA A 248 -17.01 3.39 -5.86
CA ALA A 248 -16.37 2.23 -6.47
C ALA A 248 -15.93 2.49 -7.93
N ALA A 249 -16.70 3.29 -8.67
CA ALA A 249 -16.34 3.73 -10.02
C ALA A 249 -15.01 4.52 -10.09
N ALA A 250 -14.57 5.16 -9.00
CA ALA A 250 -13.26 5.80 -8.95
C ALA A 250 -12.12 4.77 -8.91
N VAL A 251 -12.33 3.63 -8.25
CA VAL A 251 -11.37 2.52 -8.24
C VAL A 251 -11.20 1.99 -9.67
N GLU A 252 -12.30 1.77 -10.40
CA GLU A 252 -12.24 1.31 -11.79
C GLU A 252 -11.44 2.27 -12.69
N ARG A 253 -11.67 3.58 -12.58
CA ARG A 253 -10.89 4.58 -13.34
C ARG A 253 -9.39 4.51 -13.05
N ILE A 254 -9.00 4.28 -11.79
CA ILE A 254 -7.58 4.16 -11.41
C ILE A 254 -6.98 2.84 -11.95
N LEU A 255 -7.78 1.77 -12.03
CA LEU A 255 -7.36 0.53 -12.67
C LEU A 255 -7.17 0.71 -14.19
N ASP A 256 -8.01 1.52 -14.85
CA ASP A 256 -7.82 1.90 -16.26
C ASP A 256 -6.49 2.65 -16.47
N GLU A 257 -6.16 3.59 -15.58
CA GLU A 257 -4.86 4.31 -15.62
C GLU A 257 -3.68 3.35 -15.48
N ALA A 258 -3.74 2.42 -14.51
CA ALA A 258 -2.70 1.42 -14.31
C ALA A 258 -2.56 0.52 -15.54
N LEU A 259 -3.68 0.13 -16.17
CA LEU A 259 -3.70 -0.68 -17.39
C LEU A 259 -3.03 0.02 -18.56
N ALA A 260 -3.34 1.30 -18.78
CA ALA A 260 -2.74 2.12 -19.82
C ALA A 260 -1.21 2.23 -19.65
N LEU A 261 -0.75 2.61 -18.46
CA LEU A 261 0.68 2.69 -18.13
C LEU A 261 1.38 1.32 -18.16
N GLY A 262 0.63 0.25 -17.92
CA GLY A 262 1.07 -1.13 -18.04
C GLY A 262 1.45 -1.51 -19.46
N GLY A 263 0.62 -1.10 -20.44
CA GLY A 263 0.79 -1.40 -21.86
C GLY A 263 2.00 -0.69 -22.51
N ASP A 264 2.27 0.55 -22.11
CA ASP A 264 3.32 1.37 -22.73
C ASP A 264 4.76 0.86 -22.48
N ALA A 265 5.01 0.05 -21.45
CA ALA A 265 6.36 -0.48 -21.18
C ALA A 265 6.75 -1.70 -22.04
N VAL A 266 5.82 -2.28 -22.80
CA VAL A 266 6.15 -3.38 -23.74
C VAL A 266 6.67 -2.82 -25.09
N GLY A 267 6.53 -1.51 -25.33
CA GLY A 267 6.85 -0.86 -26.60
C GLY A 267 8.27 -0.26 -26.75
N THR A 268 9.13 -0.30 -25.75
CA THR A 268 10.44 0.40 -25.77
C THR A 268 11.64 -0.52 -25.48
N ALA A 269 11.73 -1.64 -26.20
CA ALA A 269 13.04 -2.29 -26.40
C ALA A 269 13.73 -1.64 -27.61
N PRO A 270 14.91 -1.02 -27.47
CA PRO A 270 15.64 -0.49 -28.62
C PRO A 270 16.02 -1.65 -29.55
N ALA A 271 15.64 -1.56 -30.82
CA ALA A 271 16.05 -2.50 -31.84
C ALA A 271 17.59 -2.55 -31.88
N ALA A 272 18.16 -3.67 -31.42
CA ALA A 272 19.58 -3.92 -31.56
C ALA A 272 19.98 -3.79 -33.03
N SER A 273 20.87 -2.85 -33.32
CA SER A 273 21.43 -2.65 -34.65
C SER A 273 22.14 -3.92 -35.09
N ARG A 274 21.63 -4.56 -36.14
CA ARG A 274 22.36 -5.60 -36.86
C ARG A 274 23.45 -4.91 -37.67
N ASN A 275 24.65 -4.87 -37.11
CA ASN A 275 25.84 -4.51 -37.88
C ASN A 275 26.13 -5.69 -38.83
N GLN A 276 25.81 -5.52 -40.12
CA GLN A 276 26.25 -6.41 -41.17
C GLN A 276 27.75 -6.17 -41.39
N ALA A 277 28.58 -7.10 -40.93
CA ALA A 277 29.92 -7.26 -41.48
C ALA A 277 29.78 -7.96 -42.84
N SER A 278 30.13 -7.27 -43.91
CA SER A 278 30.44 -7.89 -45.21
C SER A 278 31.90 -7.56 -45.53
N SER A 279 32.58 -8.61 -45.97
CA SER A 279 33.98 -8.69 -46.40
C SER A 279 34.35 -7.76 -47.54
#